data_AF-A0A533Z7C6-F1
#
_entry.id   AF-A0A533Z7C6-F1
#
_cell.length_a   1.000
_cell.length_b   1.000
_cell.length_c   1.000
_cell.angle_alpha   90.00
_cell.angle_beta   90.00
_cell.angle_gamma   90.00
#
_symmetry.space_group_name_H-M   'P 1'
#
loop_
_entity.id
_entity.type
_entity.pdbx_description
1 polymer ?
#
loop_
_entity_poly.entity_id
_entity_poly.type
_entity_poly.pdbx_seq_one_letter_code
_entity_poly.pdbx_strand_id
1 'polypeptide(L)'
;MQPATFLIERKEDAVKSLPRQIKKVIEPEPVTEGAGVRLKRSIGTERLDYVDPFLLLDHFASSNPRDYEAGFPLHPHRGIETVTYVLRG
;
A
#
# COMPACT_ATOMS: atom_id res chain seq x y z
N MET A 1 19.48 -40.44 14.35
CA MET A 1 18.32 -39.91 13.61
C MET A 1 18.81 -38.67 12.87
N GLN A 2 19.02 -38.76 11.56
CA GLN A 2 19.41 -37.59 10.74
C GLN A 2 18.15 -36.81 10.35
N PRO A 3 18.14 -35.46 10.37
CA PRO A 3 17.01 -34.71 9.88
C PRO A 3 16.96 -34.80 8.35
N ALA A 4 15.78 -35.10 7.81
CA ALA A 4 15.52 -35.05 6.38
C ALA A 4 15.42 -33.57 5.94
N THR A 5 16.41 -33.10 5.19
CA THR A 5 16.35 -31.82 4.48
C THR A 5 15.42 -31.99 3.29
N PHE A 6 14.22 -31.42 3.36
CA PHE A 6 13.33 -31.30 2.21
C PHE A 6 13.85 -30.20 1.30
N LEU A 7 14.53 -30.57 0.22
CA LEU A 7 14.85 -29.66 -0.88
C LEU A 7 13.57 -29.47 -1.70
N ILE A 8 12.97 -28.28 -1.59
CA ILE A 8 11.97 -27.82 -2.55
C ILE A 8 12.72 -27.44 -3.81
N GLU A 9 12.80 -28.35 -4.79
CA GLU A 9 13.24 -28.00 -6.14
C GLU A 9 12.20 -27.04 -6.74
N ARG A 10 12.56 -25.76 -6.86
CA ARG A 10 11.78 -24.84 -7.68
C ARG A 10 11.95 -25.28 -9.13
N LYS A 11 10.90 -25.81 -9.75
CA LYS A 11 10.85 -25.96 -11.21
C LYS A 11 11.15 -24.61 -11.86
N GLU A 12 12.25 -24.52 -12.59
CA GLU A 12 12.71 -23.36 -13.34
C GLU A 12 11.92 -23.16 -14.65
N ASP A 13 10.60 -23.35 -14.63
CA ASP A 13 9.73 -23.05 -15.78
C ASP A 13 9.23 -21.59 -15.72
N ALA A 14 10.11 -20.67 -15.32
CA ALA A 14 9.80 -19.24 -15.34
C ALA A 14 9.81 -18.77 -16.80
N VAL A 15 8.62 -18.63 -17.38
CA VAL A 15 8.41 -17.88 -18.63
C VAL A 15 9.16 -16.55 -18.50
N LYS A 16 10.21 -16.34 -19.30
CA LYS A 16 10.91 -15.06 -19.40
C LYS A 16 9.93 -14.03 -19.98
N SER A 17 9.14 -13.39 -19.11
CA SER A 17 8.28 -12.28 -19.50
C SER A 17 9.15 -11.07 -19.81
N LEU A 18 8.89 -10.39 -20.93
CA LEU A 18 9.49 -9.09 -21.19
C LEU A 18 9.20 -8.13 -20.02
N PRO A 19 10.13 -7.22 -19.68
CA PRO A 19 9.90 -6.23 -18.63
C PRO A 19 8.61 -5.45 -18.90
N ARG A 20 7.77 -5.30 -17.87
CA ARG A 20 6.55 -4.49 -18.00
C ARG A 20 6.94 -3.03 -18.22
N GLN A 21 6.28 -2.37 -19.16
CA GLN A 21 6.43 -0.92 -19.36
C GLN A 21 5.50 -0.15 -18.42
N ILE A 22 5.94 1.04 -18.00
CA ILE A 22 5.11 1.95 -17.22
C ILE A 22 4.02 2.51 -18.13
N LYS A 23 2.75 2.24 -17.81
CA LYS A 23 1.61 2.74 -18.58
C LYS A 23 1.24 4.18 -18.22
N LYS A 24 1.35 4.54 -16.93
CA LYS A 24 0.98 5.86 -16.41
C LYS A 24 1.79 6.15 -15.15
N VAL A 25 2.22 7.40 -15.02
CA VAL A 25 2.74 7.98 -13.77
C VAL A 25 1.68 8.95 -13.25
N ILE A 26 1.40 8.88 -11.96
CA ILE A 26 0.49 9.81 -11.28
C ILE A 26 1.22 10.50 -10.14
N GLU A 27 0.87 11.75 -9.91
CA GLU A 27 1.25 12.47 -8.70
C GLU A 27 0.19 12.22 -7.62
N PRO A 28 0.56 11.82 -6.39
CA PRO A 28 -0.38 11.66 -5.29
C PRO A 28 -1.04 12.98 -4.89
N GLU A 29 -2.32 12.93 -4.56
CA GLU A 29 -3.12 14.11 -4.18
C GLU A 29 -3.11 14.32 -2.66
N PRO A 30 -2.93 15.55 -2.16
CA PRO A 30 -3.03 15.83 -0.74
C PRO A 30 -4.47 15.71 -0.26
N VAL A 31 -4.71 14.96 0.81
CA VAL A 31 -6.04 14.79 1.42
C VAL A 31 -5.97 14.90 2.94
N THR A 32 -7.13 15.14 3.55
CA THR A 32 -7.31 15.17 5.01
C THR A 32 -8.29 14.07 5.40
N GLU A 33 -7.91 13.22 6.35
CA GLU A 33 -8.65 12.03 6.77
C GLU A 33 -8.76 11.93 8.29
N GLY A 34 -9.60 11.03 8.79
CA GLY A 34 -9.77 10.79 10.23
C GLY A 34 -10.08 12.07 11.01
N ALA A 35 -9.35 12.31 12.09
CA ALA A 35 -9.50 13.52 12.91
C ALA A 35 -8.60 14.69 12.43
N GLY A 36 -8.44 14.86 11.12
CA GLY A 36 -7.66 15.95 10.53
C GLY A 36 -6.24 15.56 10.09
N VAL A 37 -5.97 14.26 9.93
CA VAL A 37 -4.68 13.74 9.51
C VAL A 37 -4.41 14.13 8.06
N ARG A 38 -3.26 14.76 7.79
CA ARG A 38 -2.84 15.11 6.42
C ARG A 38 -1.97 14.02 5.83
N LEU A 39 -2.35 13.55 4.63
CA LEU A 39 -1.64 12.50 3.92
C LEU A 39 -1.69 12.72 2.40
N LYS A 40 -1.00 11.87 1.64
CA LYS A 40 -1.03 11.86 0.17
C LYS A 40 -1.68 10.56 -0.34
N ARG A 41 -2.73 10.67 -1.15
CA ARG A 41 -3.45 9.53 -1.74
C ARG A 41 -3.06 9.31 -3.19
N SER A 42 -2.77 8.06 -3.56
CA SER A 42 -2.43 7.68 -4.94
C SER A 42 -3.55 6.91 -5.65
N ILE A 43 -4.01 5.79 -5.07
CA ILE A 43 -5.15 4.99 -5.55
C ILE A 43 -6.40 5.44 -4.79
N GLY A 44 -7.56 5.49 -5.45
CA GLY A 44 -8.81 6.02 -4.90
C GLY A 44 -8.97 7.52 -5.13
N THR A 45 -8.36 8.05 -6.20
CA THR A 45 -8.48 9.46 -6.66
C THR A 45 -9.16 9.51 -8.02
N GLU A 46 -9.64 10.69 -8.44
CA GLU A 46 -10.18 10.85 -9.81
C GLU A 46 -9.14 10.50 -10.89
N ARG A 47 -7.85 10.68 -10.61
CA ARG A 47 -6.75 10.36 -11.53
C ARG A 47 -6.45 8.86 -11.62
N LEU A 48 -6.75 8.10 -10.57
CA LEU A 48 -6.57 6.66 -10.48
C LEU A 48 -7.55 6.09 -9.45
N ASP A 49 -8.76 5.82 -9.91
CA ASP A 49 -9.89 5.43 -9.06
C ASP A 49 -9.70 4.02 -8.47
N TYR A 50 -9.50 3.02 -9.34
CA TYR A 50 -9.40 1.62 -8.93
C TYR A 50 -8.31 0.86 -9.69
N VAL A 51 -7.56 0.01 -8.99
CA VAL A 51 -6.54 -0.87 -9.58
C VAL A 51 -6.70 -2.25 -8.97
N ASP A 52 -7.58 -3.08 -9.53
CA ASP A 52 -7.87 -4.43 -9.03
C ASP A 52 -6.58 -5.22 -8.68
N PRO A 53 -6.43 -5.74 -7.45
CA PRO A 53 -7.38 -5.77 -6.31
C PRO A 53 -7.22 -4.63 -5.29
N PHE A 54 -6.45 -3.59 -5.60
CA PHE A 54 -6.15 -2.47 -4.71
C PHE A 54 -7.20 -1.36 -4.81
N LEU A 55 -7.81 -1.03 -3.67
CA LEU A 55 -8.84 0.00 -3.55
C LEU A 55 -8.26 1.38 -3.22
N LEU A 56 -7.21 1.44 -2.40
CA LEU A 56 -6.72 2.68 -1.81
C LEU A 56 -5.24 2.54 -1.45
N LEU A 57 -4.47 3.61 -1.66
CA LEU A 57 -3.07 3.69 -1.22
C LEU A 57 -2.75 5.09 -0.73
N ASP A 58 -2.52 5.18 0.57
CA ASP A 58 -2.19 6.41 1.29
C ASP A 58 -0.73 6.37 1.77
N HIS A 59 0.01 7.45 1.51
CA HIS A 59 1.30 7.72 2.12
C HIS A 59 1.10 8.80 3.18
N PHE A 60 1.21 8.40 4.44
CA PHE A 60 1.14 9.28 5.58
C PHE A 60 2.56 9.53 6.15
N ALA A 61 3.05 10.76 6.04
CA ALA A 61 4.34 11.20 6.59
C ALA A 61 4.33 12.72 6.81
N SER A 62 4.65 13.17 8.02
CA SER A 62 4.82 14.60 8.33
C SER A 62 5.80 14.80 9.47
N SER A 63 6.58 15.89 9.40
CA SER A 63 7.45 16.35 10.49
C SER A 63 6.72 17.24 11.50
N ASN A 64 5.49 17.66 11.21
CA ASN A 64 4.67 18.46 12.11
C ASN A 64 3.64 17.57 12.83
N PRO A 65 3.75 17.40 14.16
CA PRO A 65 2.83 16.54 14.92
C PRO A 65 1.35 16.91 14.79
N ARG A 66 1.05 18.20 14.60
CA ARG A 66 -0.34 18.68 14.39
C ARG A 66 -1.02 18.08 13.17
N ASP A 67 -0.25 17.52 12.25
CA ASP A 67 -0.74 16.95 11.00
C ASP A 67 -1.24 15.51 11.20
N TYR A 68 -1.05 14.92 12.38
CA TYR A 68 -1.32 13.50 12.58
C TYR A 68 -1.65 13.02 13.99
N GLU A 69 -1.31 13.78 15.04
CA GLU A 69 -1.50 13.36 16.43
C GLU A 69 -2.95 12.97 16.76
N ALA A 70 -3.93 13.63 16.13
CA ALA A 70 -5.34 13.32 16.31
C ALA A 70 -5.73 11.94 15.73
N GLY A 71 -4.95 11.44 14.77
CA GLY A 71 -5.02 10.09 14.24
C GLY A 71 -6.35 9.74 13.57
N PHE A 72 -6.65 8.44 13.59
CA PHE A 72 -7.86 7.87 13.04
C PHE A 72 -8.71 7.32 14.19
N PRO A 73 -9.76 8.03 14.63
CA PRO A 73 -10.69 7.54 15.65
C PRO A 73 -11.31 6.21 15.24
N LEU A 74 -11.97 5.53 16.17
CA LEU A 74 -12.67 4.27 15.90
C LEU A 74 -13.59 4.40 14.67
N HIS A 75 -13.33 3.61 13.62
CA HIS A 75 -14.14 3.55 12.41
C HIS A 75 -14.18 2.11 11.88
N PRO A 76 -15.33 1.65 11.34
CA PRO A 76 -15.48 0.27 10.89
C PRO A 76 -14.94 0.04 9.47
N HIS A 77 -14.54 -1.21 9.20
CA HIS A 77 -14.26 -1.73 7.85
C HIS A 77 -15.01 -3.06 7.65
N ARG A 78 -15.41 -3.38 6.41
CA ARG A 78 -16.08 -4.65 6.06
C ARG A 78 -15.68 -5.08 4.65
N GLY A 79 -15.36 -6.36 4.48
CA GLY A 79 -15.13 -6.97 3.16
C GLY A 79 -13.84 -6.56 2.47
N ILE A 80 -12.90 -5.97 3.21
CA ILE A 80 -11.60 -5.52 2.73
C ILE A 80 -10.52 -5.84 3.75
N GLU A 81 -9.26 -5.78 3.33
CA GLU A 81 -8.09 -5.85 4.19
C GLU A 81 -7.34 -4.51 4.16
N THR A 82 -6.91 -4.04 5.33
CA THR A 82 -6.07 -2.83 5.46
C THR A 82 -4.67 -3.25 5.88
N VAL A 83 -3.66 -2.93 5.08
CA VAL A 83 -2.25 -3.22 5.39
C VAL A 83 -1.53 -1.92 5.69
N THR A 84 -1.02 -1.79 6.92
CA THR A 84 -0.16 -0.65 7.30
C THR A 84 1.29 -1.09 7.31
N TYR A 85 2.12 -0.40 6.53
CA TYR A 85 3.57 -0.59 6.54
C TYR A 85 4.25 0.66 7.11
N VAL A 86 4.98 0.48 8.21
CA VAL A 86 5.66 1.58 8.91
C VAL A 86 7.10 1.68 8.40
N LEU A 87 7.41 2.81 7.77
CA LEU A 87 8.77 3.16 7.40
C LEU A 87 9.52 3.72 8.62
N ARG A 88 10.85 3.64 8.59
CA ARG A 88 11.69 4.35 9.56
C ARG A 88 11.46 5.86 9.40
N GLY A 89 11.18 6.53 10.51
CA GLY A 89 10.99 7.98 10.64
C GLY A 89 11.18 8.41 12.07
#